data_AF-A0A961VKX2-F1
#
_entry.id   AF-A0A961VKX2-F1
#
_cell.length_a   1.000
_cell.length_b   1.000
_cell.length_c   1.000
_cell.angle_alpha   90.00
_cell.angle_beta   90.00
_cell.angle_gamma   90.00
#
_symmetry.space_group_name_H-M   'P 1'
#
loop_
_entity.id
_entity.type
_entity.pdbx_description
1 polymer ?
#
loop_
_entity_poly.entity_id
_entity_poly.type
_entity_poly.pdbx_seq_one_letter_code
_entity_poly.pdbx_strand_id
1 'polypeptide(L)'
;MARDLIDIADALDRHGADLAAWPEPALAAKAREAALADRSFRARLERQADLEAGLAALRDMTDGEIAGSGAVARVERAVLGATPRWLDARRWALIAAALVVAAALGALADLTILAPAGEPSFEVVVLDPLVFGPTGTGSP
;
A
#
# COMPACT_ATOMS: atom_id res chain seq x y z
N MET A 1 -2.31 -24.46 25.22
CA MET A 1 -3.50 -24.97 24.53
C MET A 1 -4.62 -23.95 24.40
N ALA A 2 -5.29 -23.48 25.47
CA ALA A 2 -6.37 -22.49 25.31
C ALA A 2 -5.90 -21.14 24.74
N ARG A 3 -4.69 -20.69 25.11
CA ARG A 3 -4.08 -19.44 24.61
C ARG A 3 -3.71 -19.52 23.12
N ASP A 4 -3.30 -20.71 22.65
CA ASP A 4 -2.94 -20.95 21.26
C ASP A 4 -4.17 -20.96 20.34
N LEU A 5 -5.31 -21.44 20.84
CA LEU A 5 -6.58 -21.43 20.09
C LEU A 5 -7.16 -20.02 19.92
N ILE A 6 -6.99 -19.15 20.92
CA ILE A 6 -7.40 -17.74 20.85
C ILE A 6 -6.56 -17.03 19.78
N ASP A 7 -5.25 -17.27 19.76
CA ASP A 7 -4.33 -16.67 18.79
C ASP A 7 -4.66 -17.07 17.34
N ILE A 8 -5.05 -18.32 17.11
CA ILE A 8 -5.45 -18.81 15.78
C ILE A 8 -6.82 -18.27 15.36
N ALA A 9 -7.78 -18.18 16.28
CA ALA A 9 -9.10 -17.61 15.98
C ALA A 9 -9.02 -16.11 15.65
N ASP A 10 -8.20 -15.36 16.38
CA ASP A 10 -7.93 -13.95 16.11
C ASP A 10 -7.18 -13.77 14.79
N ALA A 11 -6.25 -14.67 14.47
CA ALA A 11 -5.57 -14.68 13.18
C ALA A 11 -6.53 -14.95 12.02
N LEU A 12 -7.51 -15.84 12.19
CA LEU A 12 -8.57 -16.10 11.21
C LEU A 12 -9.43 -14.86 10.95
N ASP A 13 -9.81 -14.12 11.99
CA ASP A 13 -10.59 -12.90 11.84
C ASP A 13 -9.78 -11.78 11.16
N ARG A 14 -8.46 -11.74 11.36
CA ARG A 14 -7.58 -10.71 10.80
C ARG A 14 -7.14 -10.99 9.36
N HIS A 15 -6.83 -12.24 9.05
CA HIS A 15 -6.19 -12.63 7.78
C HIS A 15 -7.12 -13.38 6.83
N GLY A 16 -8.31 -13.79 7.30
CA GLY A 16 -9.31 -14.47 6.48
C GLY A 16 -9.12 -15.98 6.39
N ALA A 17 -10.01 -16.63 5.64
CA ALA A 17 -10.08 -18.09 5.57
C ALA A 17 -8.96 -18.75 4.75
N ASP A 18 -8.28 -17.99 3.88
CA ASP A 18 -7.15 -18.50 3.11
C ASP A 18 -5.88 -18.59 3.95
N LEU A 19 -5.67 -19.76 4.56
CA LEU A 19 -4.47 -20.06 5.36
C LEU A 19 -3.16 -19.99 4.57
N ALA A 20 -3.18 -20.05 3.24
CA ALA A 20 -1.97 -19.91 2.41
C ALA A 20 -1.56 -18.44 2.26
N ALA A 21 -2.50 -17.50 2.40
CA ALA A 21 -2.26 -16.07 2.36
C ALA A 21 -1.78 -15.49 3.71
N TRP A 22 -1.72 -16.31 4.76
CA TRP A 22 -1.32 -15.84 6.08
C TRP A 22 0.18 -15.49 6.12
N PRO A 23 0.57 -14.40 6.80
CA PRO A 23 1.96 -13.93 6.82
C PRO A 23 2.91 -14.90 7.52
N GLU A 24 2.41 -15.66 8.50
CA GLU A 24 3.21 -16.58 9.29
C GLU A 24 2.88 -18.05 8.98
N PRO A 25 3.79 -18.81 8.33
CA PRO A 25 3.50 -20.18 7.90
C PRO A 25 3.35 -21.16 9.08
N ALA A 26 4.02 -20.89 10.20
CA ALA A 26 3.88 -21.68 11.42
C ALA A 26 2.46 -21.55 12.02
N LEU A 27 1.89 -20.35 11.96
CA LEU A 27 0.53 -20.07 12.43
C LEU A 27 -0.50 -20.73 11.52
N ALA A 28 -0.29 -20.67 10.20
CA ALA A 28 -1.10 -21.40 9.23
C ALA A 28 -1.05 -22.93 9.42
N ALA A 29 0.12 -23.50 9.74
CA ALA A 29 0.25 -24.92 10.04
C ALA A 29 -0.54 -25.32 11.29
N LYS A 30 -0.45 -24.53 12.37
CA LYS A 30 -1.27 -24.72 13.58
C LYS A 30 -2.77 -24.61 13.30
N ALA A 31 -3.18 -23.67 12.46
CA ALA A 31 -4.57 -23.53 12.06
C ALA A 31 -5.08 -24.75 11.29
N ARG A 32 -4.26 -25.33 10.40
CA ARG A 32 -4.58 -26.59 9.70
C ARG A 32 -4.70 -27.75 10.69
N GLU A 33 -3.79 -27.87 11.64
CA GLU A 33 -3.85 -28.89 12.69
C GLU A 33 -5.13 -28.74 13.54
N ALA A 34 -5.45 -27.50 13.94
CA ALA A 34 -6.68 -27.20 14.66
C ALA A 34 -7.94 -27.52 13.84
N ALA A 35 -7.96 -27.26 12.53
CA ALA A 35 -9.08 -27.60 11.65
C ALA A 35 -9.26 -29.12 11.50
N LEU A 36 -8.20 -29.92 11.62
CA LEU A 36 -8.29 -31.37 11.64
C LEU A 36 -8.75 -31.89 13.01
N ALA A 37 -8.24 -31.31 14.10
CA ALA A 37 -8.51 -31.76 15.46
C ALA A 37 -9.87 -31.30 16.02
N ASP A 38 -10.33 -30.10 15.68
CA ASP A 38 -11.54 -29.48 16.23
C ASP A 38 -12.59 -29.19 15.14
N ARG A 39 -13.74 -29.86 15.26
CA ARG A 39 -14.88 -29.69 14.35
C ARG A 39 -15.46 -28.27 14.42
N SER A 40 -15.44 -27.64 15.59
CA SER A 40 -16.01 -26.31 15.78
C SER A 40 -15.18 -25.23 15.07
N PHE A 41 -13.85 -25.35 15.14
CA PHE A 41 -12.93 -24.49 14.40
C PHE A 41 -13.07 -24.69 12.90
N ARG A 42 -13.19 -25.94 12.43
CA ARG A 42 -13.45 -26.23 11.01
C ARG A 42 -14.73 -25.57 10.50
N ALA A 43 -15.83 -25.69 11.24
CA ALA A 43 -17.10 -25.06 10.87
C ALA A 43 -17.03 -23.51 10.90
N ARG A 44 -16.11 -22.93 11.69
CA ARG A 44 -15.83 -21.49 11.65
C ARG A 44 -15.05 -21.11 10.39
N LEU A 45 -14.00 -21.86 10.07
CA LEU A 45 -13.19 -21.67 8.87
C LEU A 45 -14.04 -21.76 7.58
N GLU A 46 -14.89 -22.78 7.49
CA GLU A 46 -15.82 -22.97 6.35
C GLU A 46 -16.79 -21.78 6.22
N ARG A 47 -17.41 -21.34 7.32
CA ARG A 47 -18.30 -20.17 7.30
C ARG A 47 -17.60 -18.89 6.87
N GLN A 48 -16.36 -18.70 7.29
CA GLN A 48 -15.55 -17.55 6.87
C GLN A 48 -15.25 -17.61 5.37
N ALA A 49 -14.90 -18.79 4.84
CA ALA A 49 -14.66 -18.98 3.41
C ALA A 49 -15.92 -18.71 2.57
N ASP A 50 -17.09 -19.20 3.01
CA ASP A 50 -18.37 -18.95 2.35
C ASP A 50 -18.74 -17.46 2.33
N LEU A 51 -18.48 -16.76 3.44
CA LEU A 51 -18.71 -15.32 3.54
C LEU A 51 -17.80 -14.54 2.58
N GLU A 52 -16.51 -14.87 2.54
CA GLU A 52 -15.54 -14.24 1.63
C GLU A 52 -15.91 -14.47 0.15
N ALA A 53 -16.32 -15.70 -0.20
CA ALA A 53 -16.80 -16.01 -1.54
C ALA A 53 -18.08 -15.23 -1.88
N GLY A 54 -19.02 -15.11 -0.94
CA GLY A 54 -20.25 -14.34 -1.12
C GLY A 54 -19.97 -12.84 -1.31
N LEU A 55 -19.02 -12.27 -0.56
CA LEU A 55 -18.61 -10.88 -0.72
C LEU A 55 -17.89 -10.63 -2.05
N ALA A 56 -17.05 -11.56 -2.50
CA ALA A 56 -16.41 -11.48 -3.80
C ALA A 56 -17.46 -11.51 -4.93
N ALA A 57 -18.43 -12.42 -4.86
CA ALA A 57 -19.51 -12.49 -5.84
C ALA A 57 -20.37 -11.21 -5.86
N LEU A 58 -20.73 -10.67 -4.69
CA LEU A 58 -21.48 -9.42 -4.58
C LEU A 58 -20.69 -8.24 -5.13
N ARG A 59 -19.38 -8.19 -4.89
CA ARG A 59 -18.49 -7.19 -5.47
C ARG A 59 -18.49 -7.30 -6.99
N ASP A 60 -18.29 -8.49 -7.54
CA ASP A 60 -18.26 -8.70 -8.99
C ASP A 60 -19.60 -8.34 -9.65
N MET A 61 -20.72 -8.66 -9.00
CA MET A 61 -22.04 -8.23 -9.45
C MET A 61 -22.18 -6.71 -9.45
N THR A 62 -21.75 -6.06 -8.36
CA THR A 62 -21.81 -4.59 -8.21
C THR A 62 -20.93 -3.90 -9.24
N ASP A 63 -19.70 -4.38 -9.43
CA ASP A 63 -18.77 -3.86 -10.42
C ASP A 63 -19.32 -4.06 -11.85
N GLY A 64 -19.98 -5.19 -12.11
CA GLY A 64 -20.71 -5.45 -13.34
C GLY A 64 -21.87 -4.48 -13.59
N GLU A 65 -22.70 -4.20 -12.58
CA GLU A 65 -23.77 -3.21 -12.66
C GLU A 65 -23.25 -1.78 -12.86
N ILE A 66 -22.16 -1.42 -12.18
CA ILE A 66 -21.49 -0.13 -12.33
C ILE A 66 -20.96 0.03 -13.75
N ALA A 67 -20.30 -0.99 -14.28
CA ALA A 67 -19.78 -1.00 -15.65
C ALA A 67 -20.93 -0.92 -16.68
N GLY A 68 -21.99 -1.71 -16.50
CA GLY A 68 -23.15 -1.75 -17.40
C GLY A 68 -24.02 -0.49 -17.36
N SER A 69 -24.13 0.17 -16.20
CA SER A 69 -24.97 1.36 -16.04
C SER A 69 -24.36 2.63 -16.65
N GLY A 70 -23.07 2.62 -17.02
CA GLY A 70 -22.34 3.79 -17.51
C GLY A 70 -22.26 4.93 -16.48
N ALA A 71 -22.55 4.67 -15.21
CA ALA A 71 -22.55 5.67 -14.15
C ALA A 71 -21.17 6.28 -13.94
N VAL A 72 -20.11 5.47 -14.01
CA VAL A 72 -18.72 5.94 -13.92
C VAL A 72 -18.41 6.95 -15.03
N ALA A 73 -18.74 6.63 -16.28
CA ALA A 73 -18.51 7.54 -17.40
C ALA A 73 -19.33 8.84 -17.28
N ARG A 74 -20.53 8.80 -16.68
CA ARG A 74 -21.32 10.01 -16.40
C ARG A 74 -20.71 10.86 -15.28
N VAL A 75 -20.27 10.23 -14.19
CA VAL A 75 -19.60 10.90 -13.07
C VAL A 75 -18.27 11.49 -13.54
N GLU A 76 -17.45 10.72 -14.27
CA GLU A 76 -16.19 11.19 -14.84
C GLU A 76 -16.41 12.39 -15.76
N ARG A 77 -17.41 12.35 -16.65
CA ARG A 77 -17.74 13.48 -17.53
C ARG A 77 -18.25 14.69 -16.74
N ALA A 78 -19.02 14.48 -15.67
CA ALA A 78 -19.49 15.55 -14.80
C ALA A 78 -18.35 16.17 -13.99
N VAL A 79 -17.44 15.35 -13.46
CA VAL A 79 -16.23 15.79 -12.75
C VAL A 79 -15.32 16.56 -13.70
N LEU A 80 -14.96 16.00 -14.85
CA LEU A 80 -14.13 16.67 -15.87
C LEU A 80 -14.78 17.93 -16.47
N GLY A 81 -16.11 18.04 -16.41
CA GLY A 81 -16.86 19.25 -16.77
C GLY A 81 -16.86 20.31 -15.65
N ALA A 82 -16.82 19.88 -14.39
CA ALA A 82 -16.73 20.75 -13.22
C ALA A 82 -15.30 21.21 -12.92
N THR A 83 -14.28 20.47 -13.37
CA THR A 83 -12.88 20.88 -13.21
C THR A 83 -12.55 22.03 -14.18
N PRO A 84 -12.09 23.19 -13.70
CA PRO A 84 -11.71 24.29 -14.59
C PRO A 84 -10.55 23.87 -15.50
N ARG A 85 -10.82 23.72 -16.80
CA ARG A 85 -9.86 23.28 -17.85
C ARG A 85 -8.82 24.33 -18.25
N TRP A 86 -8.84 25.50 -17.61
CA TRP A 86 -7.96 26.61 -17.94
C TRP A 86 -7.00 26.79 -16.77
N LEU A 87 -5.88 26.07 -16.84
CA LEU A 87 -4.73 26.39 -16.02
C LEU A 87 -4.23 27.75 -16.48
N ASP A 88 -4.48 28.76 -15.67
CA ASP A 88 -4.03 30.13 -15.90
C ASP A 88 -2.50 30.10 -16.04
N ALA A 89 -1.97 30.16 -17.26
CA ALA A 89 -0.53 29.98 -17.53
C ALA A 89 0.32 30.94 -16.70
N ARG A 90 -0.24 32.11 -16.37
CA ARG A 90 0.34 33.10 -15.48
C ARG A 90 0.48 32.63 -14.03
N ARG A 91 -0.52 31.89 -13.49
CA ARG A 91 -0.45 31.31 -12.13
C ARG A 91 0.61 30.21 -12.07
N TRP A 92 0.70 29.37 -13.10
CA TRP A 92 1.76 28.36 -13.17
C TRP A 92 3.15 28.95 -13.37
N ALA A 93 3.28 30.00 -14.19
CA ALA A 93 4.54 30.73 -14.31
C ALA A 93 4.97 31.36 -12.98
N LEU A 94 4.04 31.86 -12.17
CA LEU A 94 4.33 32.36 -10.82
C LEU A 94 4.75 31.25 -9.87
N ILE A 95 4.10 30.08 -9.91
CA ILE A 95 4.49 28.92 -9.11
C ILE A 95 5.89 28.43 -9.51
N ALA A 96 6.16 28.31 -10.81
CA ALA A 96 7.46 27.93 -11.33
C ALA A 96 8.54 28.94 -10.93
N ALA A 97 8.27 30.25 -11.04
CA ALA A 97 9.18 31.29 -10.60
C ALA A 97 9.45 31.22 -9.10
N ALA A 98 8.43 30.98 -8.28
CA ALA A 98 8.59 30.81 -6.83
C ALA A 98 9.46 29.59 -6.49
N LEU A 99 9.28 28.47 -7.20
CA LEU A 99 10.12 27.28 -7.03
C LEU A 99 11.57 27.54 -7.42
N VAL A 100 11.81 28.24 -8.55
CA VAL A 100 13.16 28.60 -8.98
C VAL A 100 13.84 29.54 -7.98
N VAL A 101 13.12 30.53 -7.45
CA VAL A 101 13.62 31.44 -6.42
C VAL A 101 13.94 30.67 -5.13
N ALA A 102 13.07 29.75 -4.70
CA ALA A 102 13.31 28.92 -3.53
C ALA A 102 14.53 28.01 -3.70
N ALA A 103 14.71 27.39 -4.88
CA ALA A 103 15.88 26.57 -5.18
C ALA A 103 17.18 27.40 -5.22
N ALA A 104 17.12 28.60 -5.82
CA ALA A 104 18.27 29.51 -5.85
C ALA A 104 18.66 29.98 -4.45
N LEU A 105 17.69 30.30 -3.59
CA LEU A 105 17.93 30.64 -2.19
C LEU A 105 18.51 29.46 -1.39
N GLY A 106 18.00 28.24 -1.60
CA GLY A 106 18.53 27.03 -0.99
C GLY A 106 19.98 26.77 -1.38
N ALA A 107 20.32 26.89 -2.66
CA ALA A 107 21.69 26.74 -3.16
C ALA A 107 22.63 27.83 -2.65
N LEU A 108 22.16 29.07 -2.53
CA LEU A 108 22.96 30.17 -1.97
C LEU A 108 23.18 29.99 -0.45
N ALA A 109 22.17 29.50 0.28
CA ALA A 109 22.29 29.19 1.70
C ALA A 109 23.27 28.04 1.95
N ASP A 110 23.26 27.02 1.09
CA ASP A 110 24.22 25.91 1.13
C ASP A 110 25.66 26.41 0.93
N LEU A 111 25.88 27.27 -0.08
CA LEU A 111 27.19 27.86 -0.35
C LEU A 111 27.70 28.84 0.72
N THR A 112 26.81 29.47 1.49
CA THR A 112 27.21 30.51 2.47
C THR A 112 27.24 30.01 3.91
N ILE A 113 26.45 28.99 4.25
CA ILE A 113 26.31 28.48 5.63
C ILE A 113 27.04 27.15 5.82
N LEU A 114 27.05 26.25 4.83
CA LEU A 114 27.65 24.90 4.96
C LEU A 114 29.11 24.80 4.43
N ALA A 115 29.66 25.87 3.87
CA ALA A 115 30.91 25.81 3.11
C ALA A 115 32.26 25.74 3.89
N PRO A 116 32.31 25.66 5.24
CA PRO A 116 33.53 25.16 5.88
C PRO A 116 33.24 24.11 6.96
N ALA A 117 32.60 23.01 6.59
CA ALA A 117 32.79 21.74 7.31
C ALA A 117 32.98 20.66 6.25
N GLY A 118 34.17 20.08 6.22
CA GLY A 118 34.60 19.13 5.19
C GLY A 118 33.57 18.05 4.93
N GLU A 119 33.45 17.70 3.65
CA GLU A 119 32.78 16.53 3.09
C GLU A 119 31.87 15.76 4.06
N PRO A 120 30.54 15.98 4.01
CA PRO A 120 29.65 14.92 4.39
C PRO A 120 29.81 13.85 3.30
N SER A 121 30.55 12.79 3.63
CA SER A 121 30.45 11.53 2.90
C SER A 121 29.01 11.05 3.05
N PHE A 122 28.15 11.46 2.13
CA PHE A 122 26.83 10.89 2.01
C PHE A 122 27.02 9.48 1.47
N GLU A 123 26.95 8.50 2.36
CA GLU A 123 26.78 7.09 1.99
C GLU A 123 25.40 6.97 1.33
N VAL A 124 25.38 7.15 0.01
CA VAL A 124 24.20 6.94 -0.81
C VAL A 124 23.99 5.43 -0.90
N VAL A 125 23.15 4.90 -0.01
CA VAL A 125 22.61 3.55 -0.15
C VAL A 125 21.63 3.59 -1.33
N VAL A 126 22.11 3.19 -2.51
CA VAL A 126 21.24 2.93 -3.66
C VAL A 126 20.44 1.67 -3.33
N LEU A 127 19.20 1.87 -2.87
CA LEU A 127 18.22 0.80 -2.74
C LEU A 127 17.81 0.40 -4.17
N ASP A 128 18.39 -0.67 -4.69
CA ASP A 128 17.89 -1.31 -5.90
C ASP A 128 16.49 -1.88 -5.59
N PRO A 129 15.42 -1.37 -6.24
CA PRO A 129 14.06 -1.83 -5.97
C PRO A 129 13.82 -3.31 -6.36
N LEU A 130 14.79 -3.97 -7.01
CA LEU A 130 14.70 -5.38 -7.39
C LEU A 130 15.50 -6.34 -6.48
N VAL A 131 16.29 -5.84 -5.53
CA VAL A 131 17.08 -6.67 -4.61
C VAL A 131 16.99 -6.13 -3.19
N PHE A 132 16.10 -6.71 -2.37
CA PHE A 132 16.08 -6.44 -0.94
C PHE A 132 17.29 -7.09 -0.26
N GLY A 133 18.37 -6.34 -0.06
CA GLY A 133 19.50 -6.73 0.80
C GLY A 133 20.64 -5.70 0.80
N PRO A 134 21.26 -5.37 1.96
CA PRO A 134 22.38 -4.44 2.02
C PRO A 134 23.65 -5.11 1.49
N THR A 135 24.00 -4.86 0.23
CA THR A 135 25.33 -5.20 -0.29
C THR A 135 26.30 -4.08 0.09
N GLY A 136 26.90 -4.22 1.27
CA GLY A 136 27.92 -3.32 1.75
C GLY A 136 29.21 -3.33 0.91
N THR A 137 29.81 -2.14 0.88
CA THR A 137 31.21 -1.78 0.66
C THR A 137 31.82 -2.07 -0.71
N GLY A 138 31.87 -1.01 -1.54
CA GLY A 138 32.84 -0.86 -2.60
C GLY A 138 33.42 0.56 -2.58
N SER A 139 34.66 0.69 -2.11
CA SER A 139 35.55 1.82 -2.39
C SER A 139 36.98 1.31 -2.25
N PRO A 140 37.97 1.80 -3.01
CA PRO A 140 37.93 2.91 -3.97
C PRO A 140 37.78 2.48 -5.44
#